data_AF-A0A7J2VCD5-F1
#
_entry.id   AF-A0A7J2VCD5-F1
#
_cell.length_a   1.000
_cell.length_b   1.000
_cell.length_c   1.000
_cell.angle_alpha   90.00
_cell.angle_beta   90.00
_cell.angle_gamma   90.00
#
_symmetry.space_group_name_H-M   'P 1'
#
loop_
_entity.id
_entity.type
_entity.pdbx_description
1 polymer ?
#
loop_
_entity_poly.entity_id
_entity_poly.type
_entity_poly.pdbx_seq_one_letter_code
_entity_poly.pdbx_strand_id
1 'polypeptide(L)' 'MRQLSSRDVFKLIYTRRGRFRITRRSIEESTRLAAMARELSQAYLEVVEWGREERILKLKK' A
#
# COMPACT_ATOMS: atom_id res chain seq x y z
N MET A 1 -0.43 0.09 22.57
CA MET A 1 0.00 0.84 21.38
C MET A 1 -1.25 1.35 20.65
N ARG A 2 -1.35 2.64 20.30
CA ARG A 2 -2.50 3.15 19.53
C ARG A 2 -2.44 2.57 18.11
N GLN A 3 -3.54 1.96 17.67
CA GLN A 3 -3.69 1.46 16.31
C GLN A 3 -3.76 2.66 15.36
N LEU A 4 -2.75 2.82 14.51
CA LEU A 4 -2.74 3.90 13.51
C LEU A 4 -3.82 3.61 12.46
N SER A 5 -4.58 4.63 12.08
CA SER A 5 -5.52 4.49 10.97
C SER A 5 -4.76 4.25 9.66
N SER A 6 -5.38 3.58 8.69
CA SER A 6 -4.79 3.38 7.35
C SER A 6 -4.35 4.70 6.71
N ARG A 7 -5.03 5.81 7.04
CA ARG A 7 -4.69 7.16 6.60
C ARG A 7 -3.37 7.64 7.18
N ASP A 8 -3.12 7.38 8.46
CA ASP A 8 -1.90 7.81 9.15
C ASP A 8 -0.69 7.01 8.68
N VAL A 9 -0.86 5.70 8.48
CA VAL A 9 0.17 4.83 7.89
C VAL A 9 0.51 5.29 6.47
N PHE A 10 -0.50 5.58 5.64
CA PHE A 10 -0.27 6.08 4.28
C PHE A 10 0.48 7.41 4.29
N LYS A 11 0.07 8.37 5.14
CA LYS A 11 0.77 9.65 5.29
C LYS A 11 2.23 9.45 5.69
N LEU A 12 2.51 8.58 6.65
CA LEU A 12 3.86 8.29 7.12
C LEU A 12 4.75 7.69 6.02
N ILE A 13 4.24 6.72 5.26
CA ILE A 13 4.97 6.12 4.12
C ILE A 13 5.21 7.19 3.05
N TYR A 14 4.19 8.00 2.75
CA TYR A 14 4.27 9.04 1.74
C TYR A 14 5.29 10.13 2.10
N THR A 15 5.32 10.59 3.37
CA THR A 15 6.29 11.60 3.84
C THR A 15 7.72 11.06 3.88
N ARG A 16 7.90 9.76 4.17
CA ARG A 16 9.22 9.10 4.19
C ARG A 16 9.82 8.87 2.80
N ARG A 17 9.03 8.83 1.71
CA ARG A 17 9.52 8.59 0.35
C ARG A 17 10.24 9.78 -0.30
N GLY A 18 10.38 10.91 0.39
CA GLY A 18 11.00 12.11 -0.17
C GLY A 18 10.05 12.90 -1.08
N ARG A 19 10.43 14.15 -1.35
CA ARG A 19 9.62 15.28 -1.91
C ARG A 19 8.49 14.88 -2.88
N PHE A 20 7.36 15.58 -2.72
CA PHE A 20 6.10 15.47 -3.48
C PHE A 20 6.22 14.71 -4.81
N ARG A 21 5.52 13.58 -4.91
CA ARG A 21 5.39 12.88 -6.18
C ARG A 21 4.54 13.72 -7.12
N ILE A 22 5.17 14.40 -8.06
CA ILE A 22 4.46 15.08 -9.15
C ILE A 22 3.96 13.99 -10.09
N THR A 23 2.64 13.82 -10.15
CA THR A 23 1.95 12.91 -11.05
C THR A 23 1.01 13.72 -11.92
N ARG A 24 0.89 13.35 -13.21
CA ARG A 24 -0.11 13.94 -14.12
C ARG A 24 -1.50 13.33 -13.94
N ARG A 25 -1.62 12.25 -13.15
CA ARG A 25 -2.88 11.56 -12.89
C ARG A 25 -3.80 12.40 -12.03
N SER A 26 -5.09 12.36 -12.33
CA SER A 26 -6.11 12.92 -11.46
C SER A 26 -6.21 12.15 -10.14
N ILE A 27 -6.85 12.76 -9.14
CA ILE A 27 -7.16 12.09 -7.86
C ILE A 27 -8.06 10.87 -8.11
N GLU A 28 -9.03 10.99 -9.01
CA GLU A 28 -9.95 9.91 -9.38
C GLU A 28 -9.19 8.72 -9.98
N GLU A 29 -8.31 8.95 -10.94
CA GLU A 29 -7.49 7.90 -11.57
C GLU A 29 -6.59 7.22 -10.53
N SER A 30 -5.98 8.01 -9.64
CA SER A 30 -5.14 7.48 -8.56
C SER A 30 -5.94 6.61 -7.58
N THR A 31 -7.18 7.00 -7.28
CA THR A 31 -8.08 6.25 -6.40
C THR A 31 -8.52 4.94 -7.06
N ARG A 32 -8.84 4.98 -8.36
CA ARG A 32 -9.17 3.79 -9.15
C ARG A 32 -8.00 2.80 -9.20
N LEU A 33 -6.78 3.29 -9.44
CA LEU A 33 -5.56 2.47 -9.41
C LEU A 33 -5.31 1.86 -8.03
N ALA A 34 -5.54 2.61 -6.96
CA ALA A 34 -5.39 2.08 -5.60
C ALA A 34 -6.41 0.98 -5.29
N ALA A 35 -7.66 1.12 -5.74
CA ALA A 35 -8.69 0.08 -5.62
C ALA A 35 -8.29 -1.20 -6.37
N MET A 36 -7.90 -1.07 -7.65
CA MET A 36 -7.42 -2.21 -8.44
C MET A 36 -6.19 -2.87 -7.83
N ALA A 37 -5.22 -2.08 -7.35
CA ALA A 37 -4.03 -2.62 -6.69
C ALA A 37 -4.39 -3.41 -5.42
N ARG A 38 -5.37 -2.95 -4.64
CA ARG A 38 -5.86 -3.67 -3.46
C ARG A 38 -6.47 -5.02 -3.86
N GLU A 39 -7.37 -5.04 -4.83
CA GLU A 39 -8.02 -6.26 -5.32
C GLU A 39 -7.00 -7.25 -5.87
N LEU A 40 -6.14 -6.80 -6.78
CA LEU A 40 -5.11 -7.64 -7.41
C LEU A 40 -4.11 -8.16 -6.38
N SER A 41 -3.71 -7.35 -5.40
CA SER A 41 -2.79 -7.81 -4.34
C SER A 41 -3.38 -8.97 -3.54
N GLN A 42 -4.68 -8.97 -3.28
CA GLN A 42 -5.34 -10.06 -2.54
C GLN A 42 -5.55 -11.30 -3.43
N ALA A 43 -5.81 -11.09 -4.72
CA ALA A 43 -5.99 -12.18 -5.67
C ALA A 43 -4.68 -12.94 -5.89
N TYR A 44 -3.57 -12.22 -6.10
CA TYR A 44 -2.30 -12.80 -6.56
C TYR A 44 -1.24 -13.00 -5.49
N LEU A 45 -1.33 -12.32 -4.34
CA LEU A 45 -0.31 -12.44 -3.29
C LEU A 45 -0.86 -13.18 -2.08
N GLU A 46 0.00 -14.00 -1.48
CA GLU A 46 -0.23 -14.62 -0.18
C GLU A 46 0.91 -14.29 0.79
N VAL A 47 0.57 -14.19 2.08
CA VAL A 47 1.56 -13.93 3.12
C VAL A 47 2.24 -15.24 3.48
N VAL A 48 3.57 -15.30 3.35
CA VAL A 48 4.37 -16.48 3.70
C VAL A 48 4.99 -16.38 5.08
N GLU A 49 5.26 -15.16 5.54
CA GLU A 49 5.91 -14.92 6.81
C GLU A 49 5.48 -13.55 7.35
N TRP A 50 5.30 -13.51 8.67
CA TRP A 50 5.12 -12.29 9.43
C TRP A 50 6.40 -12.00 10.22
N GLY A 51 7.15 -10.99 9.79
CA GLY A 51 8.22 -10.39 10.58
C GLY A 51 7.66 -9.47 11.66
N ARG A 52 8.54 -8.89 12.49
CA ARG A 52 8.14 -8.01 13.60
C ARG A 52 7.30 -6.80 13.16
N GLU A 53 7.61 -6.21 12.01
CA GLU A 53 6.91 -5.03 11.46
C GLU A 53 6.56 -5.16 9.98
N GLU A 54 6.95 -6.27 9.34
CA GLU A 54 6.82 -6.45 7.89
C GLU A 54 6.19 -7.81 7.57
N ARG A 55 5.52 -7.89 6.42
CA ARG A 55 4.98 -9.15 5.90
C ARG A 55 5.69 -9.49 4.60
N ILE A 56 6.12 -10.74 4.48
CA ILE A 56 6.73 -11.25 3.26
C ILE A 56 5.62 -11.84 2.41
N LEU A 57 5.55 -11.41 1.15
CA LEU A 57 4.51 -11.81 0.20
C LEU A 57 5.14 -12.64 -0.92
N LYS A 58 4.47 -13.71 -1.35
CA LYS A 58 4.78 -14.44 -2.59
C LYS A 58 3.59 -14.43 -3.54
N LEU A 59 3.85 -14.67 -4.83
CA LEU A 59 2.80 -14.94 -5.80
C LEU A 59 2.17 -16.30 -5.50
N LYS A 60 0.84 -16.37 -5.56
CA LYS A 60 0.09 -17.62 -5.55
C LYS A 60 0.44 -18.42 -6.81
N LYS A 61 0.57 -19.74 -6.66
CA LYS A 61 0.75 -20.67 -7.77
C LYS A 61 -0.58 -20.94 -8.48
#